data_AF-A0A956K0X0-F1
#
_entry.id   AF-A0A956K0X0-F1
#
_cell.length_a   1.000
_cell.length_b   1.000
_cell.length_c   1.000
_cell.angle_alpha   90.00
_cell.angle_beta   90.00
_cell.angle_gamma   90.00
#
_symmetry.space_group_name_H-M   'P 1'
#
loop_
_entity.id
_entity.type
_entity.pdbx_description
1 polymer ?
#
loop_
_entity_poly.entity_id
_entity_poly.type
_entity_poly.pdbx_seq_one_letter_code
_entity_poly.pdbx_strand_id
1 'polypeptide(L)'
;MKLHTLAPALALLLFVGCDPIPATAPQPHPAMGAVDPGAGAEAPAVTAAPPLFGIGGGEDDPLTHVWFEAPAGMVAARVQVAVDRVAPVGLNFFALQVNFDNGTWAHGGLQDLDGPDGTRRRVANWGGLVDRGGGTADYDEEDDRADLERIQNAPEGEHVAPYAWGTDVVYELSVERGEQVTLPPGTYRLIPGRPEVPIDHARTLWQWRFTARPVDGGGAAYVAVLYDTAAAIQGFVVWNESGYGSTSEMQHTRWWAPAYREPGADADATPSKWGRF
;
A
#
# COMPACT_ATOMS: atom_id res chain seq x y z
N MET A 1 36.50 -8.63 39.57
CA MET A 1 35.40 -7.65 39.64
C MET A 1 34.78 -7.58 38.26
N LYS A 2 33.48 -7.88 38.16
CA LYS A 2 32.80 -8.28 36.91
C LYS A 2 32.62 -7.10 35.94
N LEU A 3 32.91 -7.34 34.66
CA LEU A 3 32.49 -6.50 33.55
C LEU A 3 30.96 -6.61 33.39
N HIS A 4 30.27 -5.47 33.29
CA HIS A 4 28.89 -5.41 32.84
C HIS A 4 28.86 -5.07 31.35
N THR A 5 28.50 -6.08 30.57
CA THR A 5 28.09 -5.99 29.16
C THR A 5 26.69 -5.35 29.12
N LEU A 6 26.56 -4.20 28.46
CA LEU A 6 25.28 -3.62 28.06
C LEU A 6 24.91 -4.19 26.69
N ALA A 7 23.79 -4.91 26.63
CA ALA A 7 23.16 -5.35 25.39
C ALA A 7 22.45 -4.15 24.71
N PRO A 8 22.42 -4.06 23.38
CA PRO A 8 21.60 -3.06 22.70
C PRO A 8 20.12 -3.47 22.74
N ALA A 9 19.27 -2.51 23.08
CA ALA A 9 17.82 -2.66 23.08
C ALA A 9 17.32 -2.82 21.63
N LEU A 10 16.67 -3.96 21.39
CA LEU A 10 15.97 -4.30 20.16
C LEU A 10 14.67 -3.49 20.12
N ALA A 11 14.58 -2.52 19.22
CA ALA A 11 13.33 -1.78 18.97
C ALA A 11 12.38 -2.70 18.20
N LEU A 12 11.50 -3.37 18.95
CA LEU A 12 10.41 -4.17 18.41
C LEU A 12 9.34 -3.19 17.88
N LEU A 13 9.28 -2.99 16.56
CA LEU A 13 8.12 -2.40 15.89
C LEU A 13 6.99 -3.43 15.99
N LEU A 14 6.23 -3.34 17.08
CA LEU A 14 4.99 -4.10 17.28
C LEU A 14 3.92 -3.50 16.36
N PHE A 15 3.51 -4.26 15.34
CA PHE A 15 2.30 -3.99 14.57
C PHE A 15 1.10 -4.46 15.39
N VAL A 16 0.24 -3.53 15.81
CA VAL A 16 -1.09 -3.83 16.34
C VAL A 16 -2.07 -2.85 15.70
N GLY A 17 -2.96 -3.41 14.88
CA GLY A 17 -3.91 -2.70 14.03
C GLY A 17 -5.21 -2.22 14.69
N CYS A 18 -6.19 -2.01 13.82
CA CYS A 18 -7.56 -1.65 14.16
C CYS A 18 -8.59 -2.54 13.44
N ASP A 19 -9.78 -2.54 14.03
CA ASP A 19 -10.96 -3.40 13.90
C ASP A 19 -11.52 -3.72 12.49
N PRO A 20 -12.35 -4.79 12.36
CA PRO A 20 -12.40 -5.68 11.19
C PRO A 20 -13.31 -5.26 10.02
N ILE A 21 -12.97 -5.77 8.83
CA ILE A 21 -13.88 -5.88 7.67
C ILE A 21 -14.88 -7.03 7.94
N PRO A 22 -16.20 -6.81 7.88
CA PRO A 22 -17.14 -7.92 7.81
C PRO A 22 -17.04 -8.58 6.43
N ALA A 23 -16.69 -9.86 6.41
CA ALA A 23 -16.79 -10.69 5.22
C ALA A 23 -18.26 -10.82 4.79
N THR A 24 -18.71 -10.00 3.85
CA THR A 24 -19.95 -10.27 3.11
C THR A 24 -19.62 -10.77 1.71
N ALA A 25 -20.02 -12.02 1.45
CA ALA A 25 -20.07 -12.63 0.13
C ALA A 25 -20.76 -11.72 -0.90
N PRO A 26 -20.42 -11.82 -2.20
CA PRO A 26 -20.96 -10.96 -3.24
C PRO A 26 -22.49 -11.11 -3.32
N GLN A 27 -23.22 -10.04 -3.03
CA GLN A 27 -24.65 -9.97 -3.28
C GLN A 27 -24.89 -9.72 -4.78
N PRO A 28 -25.87 -10.39 -5.41
CA PRO A 28 -26.14 -10.26 -6.83
C PRO A 28 -26.71 -8.87 -7.16
N HIS A 29 -26.22 -8.29 -8.27
CA HIS A 29 -26.68 -7.01 -8.81
C HIS A 29 -28.19 -7.00 -9.09
N PRO A 30 -28.93 -5.93 -8.74
CA PRO A 30 -30.28 -5.72 -9.26
C PRO A 30 -30.22 -5.28 -10.73
N ALA A 31 -31.08 -5.86 -11.56
CA ALA A 31 -31.21 -5.56 -12.98
C ALA A 31 -31.67 -4.12 -13.22
N MET A 32 -30.93 -3.38 -14.07
CA MET A 32 -31.29 -2.02 -14.46
C MET A 32 -32.41 -2.02 -15.50
N GLY A 33 -33.51 -1.32 -15.19
CA GLY A 33 -34.51 -0.90 -16.16
C GLY A 33 -34.00 0.28 -16.99
N ALA A 34 -34.28 0.25 -18.29
CA ALA A 34 -33.86 1.26 -19.26
C ALA A 34 -34.65 2.57 -19.11
N VAL A 35 -33.97 3.71 -19.30
CA VAL A 35 -34.60 5.00 -19.60
C VAL A 35 -33.82 5.70 -20.74
N ASP A 36 -34.60 6.24 -21.67
CA ASP A 36 -34.32 6.82 -22.99
C ASP A 36 -33.55 8.17 -22.95
N PRO A 37 -32.74 8.56 -23.97
CA PRO A 37 -31.90 9.75 -23.93
C PRO A 37 -32.60 10.99 -24.54
N GLY A 38 -32.73 12.04 -23.74
CA GLY A 38 -33.14 13.37 -24.20
C GLY A 38 -31.93 14.25 -24.51
N ALA A 39 -31.80 14.69 -25.76
CA ALA A 39 -30.72 15.52 -26.27
C ALA A 39 -30.78 16.99 -25.79
N GLY A 40 -29.59 17.57 -25.56
CA GLY A 40 -29.37 19.01 -25.44
C GLY A 40 -27.86 19.28 -25.46
N ALA A 41 -27.38 19.96 -26.50
CA ALA A 41 -25.98 20.33 -26.68
C ALA A 41 -25.76 21.80 -26.29
N GLU A 42 -24.73 22.10 -25.49
CA GLU A 42 -24.01 23.39 -25.55
C GLU A 42 -22.66 23.39 -24.79
N ALA A 43 -21.66 23.99 -25.46
CA ALA A 43 -20.35 24.54 -25.04
C ALA A 43 -19.27 23.65 -24.37
N PRO A 44 -17.97 23.81 -24.72
CA PRO A 44 -16.89 22.98 -24.21
C PRO A 44 -16.60 23.35 -22.76
N ALA A 45 -17.04 22.50 -21.84
CA ALA A 45 -16.66 22.61 -20.44
C ALA A 45 -15.16 22.33 -20.31
N VAL A 46 -14.49 23.23 -19.61
CA VAL A 46 -13.17 23.11 -18.97
C VAL A 46 -12.92 21.65 -18.61
N THR A 47 -11.75 21.13 -18.99
CA THR A 47 -11.24 19.83 -18.53
C THR A 47 -11.30 19.80 -17.00
N ALA A 48 -12.40 19.29 -16.45
CA ALA A 48 -12.41 18.82 -15.09
C ALA A 48 -11.25 17.81 -15.03
N ALA A 49 -10.37 17.94 -14.05
CA ALA A 49 -9.39 16.92 -13.75
C ALA A 49 -9.99 16.01 -12.67
N PRO A 50 -10.75 14.95 -13.01
CA PRO A 50 -11.15 13.96 -12.05
C PRO A 50 -10.12 12.82 -11.93
N PRO A 51 -10.02 12.18 -10.75
CA PRO A 51 -10.58 12.63 -9.47
C PRO A 51 -9.48 13.18 -8.55
N LEU A 52 -9.64 14.42 -8.08
CA LEU A 52 -8.99 14.92 -6.86
C LEU A 52 -9.93 14.57 -5.70
N PHE A 53 -9.61 13.56 -4.90
CA PHE A 53 -10.35 13.27 -3.67
C PHE A 53 -9.40 13.36 -2.47
N GLY A 54 -9.90 13.86 -1.34
CA GLY A 54 -9.11 13.96 -0.12
C GLY A 54 -9.41 12.83 0.86
N ILE A 55 -8.45 12.52 1.73
CA ILE A 55 -8.64 11.59 2.85
C ILE A 55 -8.10 12.27 4.12
N GLY A 56 -8.90 12.29 5.19
CA GLY A 56 -8.52 12.87 6.49
C GLY A 56 -9.29 14.15 6.83
N GLY A 57 -8.77 14.92 7.79
CA GLY A 57 -9.50 16.02 8.40
C GLY A 57 -9.89 17.13 7.43
N GLY A 58 -11.16 17.54 7.49
CA GLY A 58 -11.76 18.55 6.61
C GLY A 58 -12.50 17.96 5.40
N GLU A 59 -12.45 16.64 5.21
CA GLU A 59 -13.33 15.94 4.28
C GLU A 59 -14.70 15.70 4.91
N ASP A 60 -15.77 15.77 4.10
CA ASP A 60 -17.14 15.49 4.56
C ASP A 60 -17.36 14.01 4.89
N ASP A 61 -16.56 13.13 4.27
CA ASP A 61 -16.62 11.68 4.42
C ASP A 61 -15.43 11.18 5.27
N PRO A 62 -15.68 10.61 6.47
CA PRO A 62 -14.62 10.18 7.38
C PRO A 62 -13.91 8.88 6.96
N LEU A 63 -14.39 8.21 5.90
CA LEU A 63 -13.84 6.94 5.44
C LEU A 63 -12.39 7.12 4.94
N THR A 64 -11.52 6.22 5.40
CA THR A 64 -10.08 6.33 5.23
C THR A 64 -9.55 5.57 4.02
N HIS A 65 -10.37 4.77 3.35
CA HIS A 65 -10.00 3.98 2.19
C HIS A 65 -10.77 4.40 0.94
N VAL A 66 -10.10 4.32 -0.21
CA VAL A 66 -10.70 4.48 -1.53
C VAL A 66 -10.32 3.30 -2.40
N TRP A 67 -11.32 2.59 -2.92
CA TRP A 67 -11.15 1.53 -3.90
C TRP A 67 -11.41 2.04 -5.31
N PHE A 68 -10.86 1.34 -6.30
CA PHE A 68 -11.02 1.64 -7.71
C PHE A 68 -11.61 0.45 -8.48
N GLU A 69 -12.56 0.70 -9.37
CA GLU A 69 -13.09 -0.30 -10.30
C GLU A 69 -12.07 -0.53 -11.42
N ALA A 70 -11.31 -1.61 -11.30
CA ALA A 70 -10.32 -2.04 -12.27
C ALA A 70 -10.48 -3.54 -12.56
N PRO A 71 -10.11 -4.02 -13.76
CA PRO A 71 -10.16 -5.44 -14.08
C PRO A 71 -9.19 -6.23 -13.19
N ALA A 72 -9.55 -7.46 -12.85
CA ALA A 72 -8.57 -8.39 -12.29
C ALA A 72 -7.50 -8.73 -13.34
N GLY A 73 -6.31 -9.15 -12.89
CA GLY A 73 -5.23 -9.55 -13.80
C GLY A 73 -4.21 -8.46 -14.09
N MET A 74 -4.25 -7.32 -13.38
CA MET A 74 -3.35 -6.19 -13.60
C MET A 74 -1.90 -6.55 -13.24
N VAL A 75 -0.95 -5.90 -13.92
CA VAL A 75 0.50 -6.03 -13.68
C VAL A 75 1.13 -4.74 -13.17
N ALA A 76 0.37 -3.65 -13.15
CA ALA A 76 0.77 -2.41 -12.51
C ALA A 76 -0.45 -1.65 -12.00
N ALA A 77 -0.24 -0.90 -10.93
CA ALA A 77 -1.16 0.09 -10.40
C ALA A 77 -0.37 1.32 -9.95
N ARG A 78 -0.91 2.51 -10.15
CA ARG A 78 -0.30 3.77 -9.68
C ARG A 78 -1.35 4.81 -9.34
N VAL A 79 -0.92 5.77 -8.53
CA VAL A 79 -1.73 6.91 -8.10
C VAL A 79 -0.81 8.08 -7.77
N GLN A 80 -1.32 9.31 -7.85
CA GLN A 80 -0.62 10.48 -7.33
C GLN A 80 -1.18 10.90 -5.99
N VAL A 81 -0.30 11.36 -5.10
CA VAL A 81 -0.62 11.82 -3.75
C VAL A 81 0.11 13.12 -3.44
N ALA A 82 -0.57 14.05 -2.78
CA ALA A 82 0.06 15.13 -2.02
C ALA A 82 -0.35 15.00 -0.56
N VAL A 83 0.63 15.11 0.34
CA VAL A 83 0.39 15.16 1.78
C VAL A 83 0.27 16.62 2.21
N ASP A 84 -0.94 17.02 2.57
CA ASP A 84 -1.23 18.40 2.96
C ASP A 84 -0.96 18.61 4.46
N ARG A 85 -1.25 17.60 5.28
CA ARG A 85 -1.07 17.67 6.74
C ARG A 85 -0.68 16.32 7.33
N VAL A 86 0.30 16.34 8.23
CA VAL A 86 0.65 15.21 9.09
C VAL A 86 0.24 15.50 10.52
N ALA A 87 -0.25 14.49 11.24
CA ALA A 87 -0.43 14.58 12.68
C ALA A 87 0.94 14.77 13.36
N PRO A 88 1.03 15.57 14.43
CA PRO A 88 2.30 15.90 15.08
C PRO A 88 2.89 14.74 15.88
N VAL A 89 2.11 13.69 16.14
CA VAL A 89 2.46 12.51 16.94
C VAL A 89 1.90 11.25 16.29
N GLY A 90 2.45 10.10 16.65
CA GLY A 90 1.97 8.80 16.19
C GLY A 90 2.38 8.47 14.76
N LEU A 91 1.72 7.46 14.19
CA LEU A 91 1.92 7.02 12.81
C LEU A 91 0.96 7.76 11.88
N ASN A 92 1.53 8.34 10.83
CA ASN A 92 0.82 8.75 9.63
C ASN A 92 1.35 7.89 8.48
N PHE A 93 0.46 7.23 7.75
CA PHE A 93 0.85 6.42 6.60
C PHE A 93 -0.12 6.61 5.45
N PHE A 94 0.42 6.98 4.29
CA PHE A 94 -0.35 7.31 3.10
C PHE A 94 0.00 6.28 2.03
N ALA A 95 -0.87 5.28 1.87
CA ALA A 95 -0.52 4.03 1.21
C ALA A 95 -1.29 3.82 -0.10
N LEU A 96 -0.59 3.24 -1.07
CA LEU A 96 -1.15 2.46 -2.17
C LEU A 96 -1.04 0.99 -1.78
N GLN A 97 -2.16 0.28 -1.75
CA GLN A 97 -2.23 -1.16 -1.52
C GLN A 97 -2.70 -1.88 -2.77
N VAL A 98 -2.13 -3.06 -3.00
CA VAL A 98 -2.55 -4.03 -4.01
C VAL A 98 -2.94 -5.33 -3.33
N ASN A 99 -4.03 -5.93 -3.80
CA ASN A 99 -4.47 -7.26 -3.41
C ASN A 99 -4.16 -8.21 -4.55
N PHE A 100 -3.47 -9.30 -4.26
CA PHE A 100 -3.01 -10.27 -5.25
C PHE A 100 -3.99 -11.42 -5.44
N ASP A 101 -3.81 -12.19 -6.53
CA ASP A 101 -4.74 -13.25 -6.91
C ASP A 101 -4.63 -14.58 -6.17
N ASN A 102 -3.76 -14.64 -5.17
CA ASN A 102 -3.50 -15.80 -4.29
C ASN A 102 -3.88 -15.53 -2.82
N GLY A 103 -4.57 -14.42 -2.55
CA GLY A 103 -4.95 -14.02 -1.18
C GLY A 103 -3.80 -13.44 -0.36
N THR A 104 -2.72 -12.96 -0.99
CA THR A 104 -1.78 -12.03 -0.35
C THR A 104 -2.16 -10.59 -0.68
N TRP A 105 -1.64 -9.66 0.09
CA TRP A 105 -1.75 -8.23 -0.18
C TRP A 105 -0.44 -7.54 0.18
N ALA A 106 -0.18 -6.41 -0.45
CA ALA A 106 0.96 -5.57 -0.13
C ALA A 106 0.61 -4.11 -0.25
N HIS A 107 1.28 -3.28 0.54
CA HIS A 107 1.05 -1.86 0.60
C HIS A 107 2.38 -1.12 0.69
N GLY A 108 2.44 0.02 0.01
CA GLY A 108 3.59 0.89 0.02
C GLY A 108 3.18 2.34 -0.01
N GLY A 109 4.01 3.19 0.59
CA GLY A 109 3.65 4.58 0.73
C GLY A 109 4.60 5.42 1.55
N LEU A 110 4.15 6.63 1.81
CA LEU A 110 4.88 7.63 2.58
C LEU A 110 4.48 7.54 4.05
N GLN A 111 5.46 7.46 4.94
CA GLN A 111 5.23 7.39 6.38
C GLN A 111 5.91 8.55 7.11
N ASP A 112 5.20 9.12 8.08
CA ASP A 112 5.73 10.04 9.08
C ASP A 112 5.42 9.44 10.46
N LEU A 113 6.46 9.10 11.23
CA LEU A 113 6.33 8.37 12.50
C LEU A 113 7.29 8.90 13.57
N ASP A 114 6.99 8.59 14.84
CA ASP A 114 7.82 8.98 15.98
C ASP A 114 9.16 8.25 15.97
N GLY A 115 10.24 9.02 16.02
CA GLY A 115 11.60 8.55 16.21
C GLY A 115 11.90 8.23 17.68
N PRO A 116 12.92 7.39 17.94
CA PRO A 116 13.26 6.94 19.29
C PRO A 116 13.75 8.08 20.21
N ASP A 117 14.15 9.22 19.65
CA ASP A 117 14.60 10.43 20.34
C ASP A 117 13.51 11.52 20.41
N GLY A 118 12.27 11.19 20.03
CA GLY A 118 11.16 12.13 19.95
C GLY A 118 11.17 13.03 18.73
N THR A 119 12.10 12.83 17.78
CA THR A 119 12.06 13.50 16.47
C THR A 119 11.09 12.81 15.53
N ARG A 120 10.58 13.52 14.51
CA ARG A 120 9.76 12.90 13.46
C ARG A 120 10.65 12.26 12.39
N ARG A 121 10.31 11.05 11.97
CA ARG A 121 11.02 10.32 10.92
C ARG A 121 10.13 10.17 9.70
N ARG A 122 10.63 10.67 8.57
CA ARG A 122 10.03 10.42 7.25
C ARG A 122 10.70 9.24 6.58
N VAL A 123 9.90 8.23 6.28
CA VAL A 123 10.32 7.00 5.62
C VAL A 123 9.36 6.68 4.50
N ALA A 124 9.77 5.77 3.62
CA ALA A 124 8.88 5.06 2.74
C ALA A 124 8.87 3.59 3.13
N ASN A 125 7.74 2.94 2.90
CA ASN A 125 7.49 1.54 3.24
C ASN A 125 7.03 0.77 2.00
N TRP A 126 7.43 -0.49 1.88
CA TRP A 126 6.85 -1.49 1.00
C TRP A 126 6.87 -2.86 1.70
N GLY A 127 5.70 -3.38 2.04
CA GLY A 127 5.53 -4.68 2.68
C GLY A 127 4.22 -5.35 2.35
N GLY A 128 4.10 -6.64 2.65
CA GLY A 128 2.92 -7.43 2.39
C GLY A 128 2.80 -8.66 3.28
N LEU A 129 1.58 -9.18 3.34
CA LEU A 129 1.13 -10.28 4.20
C LEU A 129 0.16 -11.20 3.45
N VAL A 130 -0.16 -12.33 4.07
CA VAL A 130 -1.26 -13.19 3.63
C VAL A 130 -2.54 -12.73 4.32
N ASP A 131 -3.61 -12.56 3.55
CA ASP A 131 -4.93 -12.17 4.04
C ASP A 131 -5.54 -13.32 4.87
N ARG A 132 -5.81 -13.02 6.14
CA ARG A 132 -6.47 -13.87 7.13
C ARG A 132 -7.80 -13.28 7.58
N GLY A 133 -8.38 -12.37 6.80
CA GLY A 133 -9.57 -11.59 7.14
C GLY A 133 -9.29 -10.09 7.29
N GLY A 134 -8.04 -9.65 7.08
CA GLY A 134 -7.61 -8.27 7.14
C GLY A 134 -7.30 -7.74 8.54
N GLY A 135 -6.61 -6.60 8.60
CA GLY A 135 -6.39 -5.84 9.84
C GLY A 135 -5.38 -6.49 10.78
N THR A 136 -5.66 -6.49 12.09
CA THR A 136 -4.77 -7.08 13.11
C THR A 136 -4.56 -8.59 12.92
N ALA A 137 -5.57 -9.30 12.42
CA ALA A 137 -5.53 -10.76 12.27
C ALA A 137 -4.37 -11.19 11.36
N ASP A 138 -4.07 -10.41 10.32
CA ASP A 138 -2.98 -10.69 9.41
C ASP A 138 -1.62 -10.70 10.12
N TYR A 139 -1.46 -9.94 11.21
CA TYR A 139 -0.25 -9.85 12.02
C TYR A 139 -0.26 -10.82 13.21
N ASP A 140 -1.42 -10.99 13.86
CA ASP A 140 -1.55 -11.81 15.07
C ASP A 140 -1.53 -13.32 14.76
N GLU A 141 -1.95 -13.71 13.55
CA GLU A 141 -2.13 -15.10 13.13
C GLU A 141 -1.11 -15.55 12.06
N GLU A 142 -0.02 -14.80 11.89
CA GLU A 142 1.06 -15.09 10.94
C GLU A 142 1.65 -16.50 11.13
N ASP A 143 1.69 -17.27 10.05
CA ASP A 143 2.45 -18.52 9.94
C ASP A 143 3.62 -18.26 8.99
N ASP A 144 4.76 -17.86 9.54
CA ASP A 144 5.93 -17.46 8.77
C ASP A 144 6.33 -18.49 7.72
N ARG A 145 6.21 -19.78 8.03
CA ARG A 145 6.58 -20.84 7.09
C ARG A 145 5.60 -20.92 5.94
N ALA A 146 4.29 -20.98 6.25
CA ALA A 146 3.26 -21.05 5.21
C ALA A 146 3.21 -19.78 4.36
N ASP A 147 3.44 -18.62 4.96
CA ASP A 147 3.40 -17.32 4.28
C ASP A 147 4.59 -17.14 3.36
N LEU A 148 5.78 -17.61 3.77
CA LEU A 148 6.94 -17.67 2.90
C LEU A 148 6.69 -18.52 1.66
N GLU A 149 5.78 -19.51 1.67
CA GLU A 149 5.43 -20.21 0.42
C GLU A 149 4.70 -19.32 -0.59
N ARG A 150 4.18 -18.16 -0.18
CA ARG A 150 3.38 -17.25 -1.01
C ARG A 150 4.05 -15.91 -1.26
N ILE A 151 4.63 -15.29 -0.23
CA ILE A 151 5.16 -13.94 -0.26
C ILE A 151 6.48 -13.84 0.53
N GLN A 152 7.40 -13.02 0.03
CA GLN A 152 8.70 -12.72 0.64
C GLN A 152 8.93 -11.22 0.58
N ASN A 153 8.90 -10.56 1.73
CA ASN A 153 9.21 -9.14 1.83
C ASN A 153 10.69 -8.84 1.57
N ALA A 154 10.95 -7.57 1.26
CA ALA A 154 12.31 -7.06 1.16
C ALA A 154 13.08 -7.23 2.49
N PRO A 155 14.41 -7.35 2.45
CA PRO A 155 15.24 -7.40 3.65
C PRO A 155 15.02 -6.21 4.60
N GLU A 156 15.50 -6.39 5.83
CA GLU A 156 15.54 -5.31 6.83
C GLU A 156 16.34 -4.11 6.30
N GLY A 157 15.78 -2.90 6.47
CA GLY A 157 16.36 -1.65 5.93
C GLY A 157 16.01 -1.36 4.48
N GLU A 158 15.44 -2.32 3.73
CA GLU A 158 14.95 -2.11 2.36
C GLU A 158 13.42 -1.94 2.33
N HIS A 159 12.68 -2.77 3.08
CA HIS A 159 11.21 -2.69 3.17
C HIS A 159 10.72 -1.38 3.83
N VAL A 160 11.51 -0.80 4.75
CA VAL A 160 11.28 0.53 5.33
C VAL A 160 12.62 1.25 5.35
N ALA A 161 12.70 2.39 4.65
CA ALA A 161 13.93 3.15 4.53
C ALA A 161 13.69 4.66 4.70
N PRO A 162 14.67 5.41 5.25
CA PRO A 162 14.63 6.86 5.25
C PRO A 162 14.33 7.43 3.86
N TYR A 163 13.28 8.25 3.78
CA TYR A 163 12.86 8.91 2.56
C TYR A 163 12.34 10.28 2.93
N ALA A 164 13.14 11.32 2.63
CA ALA A 164 12.86 12.69 3.04
C ALA A 164 11.79 13.36 2.16
N TRP A 165 10.59 12.79 2.13
CA TRP A 165 9.48 13.35 1.39
C TRP A 165 8.97 14.66 2.02
N GLY A 166 8.32 15.51 1.24
CA GLY A 166 7.81 16.82 1.63
C GLY A 166 6.28 16.89 1.66
N THR A 167 5.72 17.75 2.51
CA THR A 167 4.31 18.14 2.41
C THR A 167 4.12 19.05 1.20
N ASP A 168 2.92 19.07 0.63
CA ASP A 168 2.55 19.82 -0.58
C ASP A 168 3.35 19.47 -1.86
N VAL A 169 4.24 18.47 -1.79
CA VAL A 169 4.92 17.89 -2.95
C VAL A 169 4.08 16.74 -3.49
N VAL A 170 3.95 16.67 -4.81
CA VAL A 170 3.22 15.60 -5.48
C VAL A 170 4.15 14.42 -5.72
N TYR A 171 3.76 13.26 -5.19
CA TYR A 171 4.42 11.98 -5.43
C TYR A 171 3.56 11.08 -6.29
N GLU A 172 4.20 10.33 -7.18
CA GLU A 172 3.60 9.13 -7.77
C GLU A 172 4.00 7.92 -6.92
N LEU A 173 2.99 7.17 -6.48
CA LEU A 173 3.16 5.85 -5.89
C LEU A 173 2.78 4.82 -6.95
N SER A 174 3.66 3.86 -7.21
CA SER A 174 3.41 2.82 -8.22
C SER A 174 3.86 1.45 -7.73
N VAL A 175 3.07 0.42 -8.05
CA VAL A 175 3.44 -0.99 -7.92
C VAL A 175 3.46 -1.60 -9.32
N GLU A 176 4.54 -2.29 -9.69
CA GLU A 176 4.70 -2.92 -10.99
C GLU A 176 5.34 -4.30 -10.88
N ARG A 177 4.81 -5.26 -11.64
CA ARG A 177 5.35 -6.61 -11.78
C ARG A 177 6.64 -6.57 -12.58
N GLY A 178 7.71 -7.06 -11.98
CA GLY A 178 9.00 -7.28 -12.64
C GLY A 178 9.11 -8.68 -13.21
N GLU A 179 10.33 -9.22 -13.16
CA GLU A 179 10.67 -10.54 -13.66
C GLU A 179 10.29 -11.63 -12.66
N GLN A 180 10.16 -12.85 -13.16
CA GLN A 180 10.07 -14.03 -12.31
C GLN A 180 11.47 -14.43 -11.87
N VAL A 181 11.63 -14.70 -10.58
CA VAL A 181 12.88 -15.18 -9.98
C VAL A 181 12.67 -16.50 -9.27
N THR A 182 13.76 -17.25 -9.13
CA THR A 182 13.78 -18.45 -8.29
C THR A 182 14.65 -18.20 -7.08
N LEU A 183 14.02 -18.16 -5.90
CA LEU A 183 14.73 -18.11 -4.63
C LEU A 183 15.18 -19.55 -4.27
N PRO A 184 16.47 -19.76 -3.91
CA PRO A 184 16.96 -21.09 -3.57
C PRO A 184 16.39 -21.58 -2.23
N PRO A 185 16.54 -22.87 -1.88
CA PRO A 185 16.39 -23.31 -0.50
C PRO A 185 17.30 -22.48 0.42
N GLY A 186 16.86 -22.22 1.65
CA GLY A 186 17.60 -21.37 2.57
C GLY A 186 16.81 -21.00 3.82
N THR A 187 17.42 -20.18 4.65
CA THR A 187 16.77 -19.60 5.83
C THR A 187 16.29 -18.20 5.48
N TYR A 188 15.01 -17.96 5.68
CA TYR A 188 14.33 -16.72 5.31
C TYR A 188 13.62 -16.12 6.51
N ARG A 189 13.27 -14.85 6.39
CA ARG A 189 12.44 -14.14 7.36
C ARG A 189 11.28 -13.51 6.59
N LEU A 190 10.06 -13.65 7.10
CA LEU A 190 8.87 -13.12 6.43
C LEU A 190 8.87 -11.58 6.42
N ILE A 191 9.05 -10.97 7.58
CA ILE A 191 9.22 -9.52 7.80
C ILE A 191 10.24 -9.27 8.93
N PRO A 192 10.91 -8.11 8.98
CA PRO A 192 11.85 -7.81 10.05
C PRO A 192 11.23 -7.89 11.45
N GLY A 193 12.00 -8.39 12.43
CA GLY A 193 11.51 -8.71 13.77
C GLY A 193 10.92 -10.11 13.93
N ARG A 194 10.56 -10.82 12.84
CA ARG A 194 10.06 -12.20 12.89
C ARG A 194 11.19 -13.24 12.98
N PRO A 195 10.88 -14.46 13.46
CA PRO A 195 11.77 -15.60 13.39
C PRO A 195 12.31 -15.89 11.99
N GLU A 196 13.49 -16.50 11.97
CA GLU A 196 14.05 -17.12 10.77
C GLU A 196 13.46 -18.52 10.59
N VAL A 197 13.01 -18.82 9.36
CA VAL A 197 12.38 -20.08 8.99
C VAL A 197 13.18 -20.75 7.87
N PRO A 198 13.55 -22.04 8.01
CA PRO A 198 14.15 -22.78 6.92
C PRO A 198 13.09 -23.16 5.88
N ILE A 199 13.39 -22.93 4.60
CA ILE A 199 12.66 -23.42 3.43
C ILE A 199 13.61 -24.38 2.69
N ASP A 200 13.18 -25.63 2.51
CA ASP A 200 14.02 -26.73 2.03
C ASP A 200 13.98 -26.95 0.51
N HIS A 201 13.18 -26.16 -0.20
CA HIS A 201 13.03 -26.22 -1.64
C HIS A 201 13.12 -24.82 -2.28
N ALA A 202 13.33 -24.79 -3.59
CA ALA A 202 13.35 -23.55 -4.35
C ALA A 202 11.92 -23.03 -4.58
N ARG A 203 11.73 -21.71 -4.49
CA ARG A 203 10.44 -21.04 -4.73
C ARG A 203 10.55 -20.14 -5.95
N THR A 204 9.60 -20.23 -6.87
CA THR A 204 9.55 -19.35 -8.05
C THR A 204 8.48 -18.28 -7.83
N LEU A 205 8.88 -17.02 -7.85
CA LEU A 205 8.08 -15.87 -7.44
C LEU A 205 8.22 -14.73 -8.45
N TRP A 206 7.22 -13.87 -8.56
CA TRP A 206 7.29 -12.62 -9.29
C TRP A 206 7.84 -11.51 -8.43
N GLN A 207 8.72 -10.70 -8.99
CA GLN A 207 9.09 -9.42 -8.39
C GLN A 207 7.91 -8.45 -8.44
N TRP A 208 7.64 -7.78 -7.33
CA TRP A 208 6.71 -6.66 -7.25
C TRP A 208 7.45 -5.44 -6.71
N ARG A 209 7.68 -4.50 -7.61
CA ARG A 209 8.43 -3.28 -7.34
C ARG A 209 7.46 -2.17 -6.93
N PHE A 210 7.63 -1.65 -5.73
CA PHE A 210 7.05 -0.38 -5.35
C PHE A 210 8.02 0.76 -5.65
N THR A 211 7.49 1.88 -6.10
CA THR A 211 8.23 3.13 -6.31
C THR A 211 7.44 4.31 -5.76
N ALA A 212 8.13 5.16 -5.01
CA ALA A 212 7.64 6.49 -4.62
C ALA A 212 8.61 7.53 -5.18
N ARG A 213 8.12 8.47 -5.99
CA ARG A 213 8.96 9.51 -6.62
C ARG A 213 8.20 10.82 -6.78
N PRO A 214 8.85 11.99 -6.67
CA PRO A 214 8.21 13.26 -7.01
C PRO A 214 7.83 13.31 -8.49
N VAL A 215 6.63 13.81 -8.79
CA VAL A 215 6.10 13.89 -10.16
C VAL A 215 6.85 14.92 -11.00
N ASP A 216 7.36 15.98 -10.38
CA ASP A 216 8.17 17.02 -11.03
C ASP A 216 9.57 16.53 -11.43
N GLY A 217 9.94 15.30 -11.05
CA GLY A 217 11.26 14.71 -11.30
C GLY A 217 12.36 15.28 -10.40
N GLY A 218 12.03 16.15 -9.46
CA GLY A 218 12.95 16.61 -8.42
C GLY A 218 13.22 15.51 -7.39
N GLY A 219 14.41 15.50 -6.79
CA GLY A 219 14.72 14.58 -5.68
C GLY A 219 14.94 13.11 -6.06
N ALA A 220 15.10 12.27 -5.04
CA ALA A 220 15.35 10.84 -5.21
C ALA A 220 14.03 10.04 -5.28
N ALA A 221 14.05 8.92 -5.99
CA ALA A 221 13.02 7.90 -5.90
C ALA A 221 13.36 6.91 -4.78
N TYR A 222 12.35 6.51 -4.01
CA TYR A 222 12.42 5.29 -3.22
C TYR A 222 11.94 4.12 -4.07
N VAL A 223 12.67 3.01 -4.05
CA VAL A 223 12.33 1.78 -4.76
C VAL A 223 12.59 0.61 -3.84
N ALA A 224 11.61 -0.27 -3.69
CA ALA A 224 11.74 -1.52 -2.96
C ALA A 224 11.04 -2.65 -3.71
N VAL A 225 11.49 -3.87 -3.48
CA VAL A 225 10.98 -5.08 -4.16
C VAL A 225 10.62 -6.11 -3.12
N LEU A 226 9.40 -6.64 -3.22
CA LEU A 226 9.02 -7.89 -2.58
C LEU A 226 8.79 -8.94 -3.66
N TYR A 227 8.67 -10.19 -3.25
CA TYR A 227 8.43 -11.31 -4.14
C TYR A 227 7.14 -12.01 -3.76
N ASP A 228 6.31 -12.35 -4.74
CA ASP A 228 5.03 -13.01 -4.51
C ASP A 228 4.78 -14.09 -5.58
N THR A 229 4.12 -15.19 -5.20
CA THR A 229 3.71 -16.25 -6.14
C THR A 229 2.66 -15.76 -7.14
N ALA A 230 1.88 -14.74 -6.79
CA ALA A 230 0.87 -14.13 -7.63
C ALA A 230 1.49 -13.48 -8.87
N ALA A 231 0.90 -13.80 -10.02
CA ALA A 231 1.26 -13.18 -11.28
C ALA A 231 0.49 -11.88 -11.52
N ALA A 232 -0.55 -11.59 -10.74
CA ALA A 232 -1.40 -10.45 -11.01
C ALA A 232 -2.01 -9.82 -9.76
N ILE A 233 -2.35 -8.55 -9.90
CA ILE A 233 -3.15 -7.77 -8.96
C ILE A 233 -4.63 -7.99 -9.30
N GLN A 234 -5.45 -8.30 -8.30
CA GLN A 234 -6.91 -8.37 -8.40
C GLN A 234 -7.59 -7.03 -8.18
N GLY A 235 -7.00 -6.17 -7.36
CA GLY A 235 -7.52 -4.85 -7.04
C GLY A 235 -6.48 -4.00 -6.34
N PHE A 236 -6.69 -2.69 -6.33
CA PHE A 236 -5.86 -1.76 -5.59
C PHE A 236 -6.70 -0.69 -4.92
N VAL A 237 -6.20 -0.19 -3.80
CA VAL A 237 -6.86 0.79 -2.95
C VAL A 237 -5.83 1.81 -2.46
N VAL A 238 -6.28 3.01 -2.10
CA VAL A 238 -5.46 3.99 -1.38
C VAL A 238 -6.08 4.30 -0.04
N TRP A 239 -5.24 4.61 0.95
CA TRP A 239 -5.73 4.90 2.28
C TRP A 239 -4.76 5.72 3.13
N ASN A 240 -5.30 6.34 4.17
CA ASN A 240 -4.52 6.98 5.23
C ASN A 240 -4.65 6.18 6.53
N GLU A 241 -3.55 5.69 7.08
CA GLU A 241 -3.48 5.17 8.43
C GLU A 241 -3.25 6.31 9.43
N SER A 242 -3.98 6.27 10.53
CA SER A 242 -3.62 6.98 11.75
C SER A 242 -3.45 5.97 12.88
N GLY A 243 -2.29 5.95 13.52
CA GLY A 243 -2.00 5.06 14.65
C GLY A 243 -1.19 5.76 15.75
N TYR A 244 -1.01 5.09 16.88
CA TYR A 244 -0.12 5.52 17.97
C TYR A 244 -0.34 6.97 18.46
N GLY A 245 -1.61 7.38 18.56
CA GLY A 245 -1.99 8.73 19.02
C GLY A 245 -2.27 9.75 17.90
N SER A 246 -2.01 9.39 16.63
CA SER A 246 -2.53 10.10 15.47
C SER A 246 -4.04 9.84 15.32
N THR A 247 -4.74 10.76 14.65
CA THR A 247 -6.15 10.61 14.26
C THR A 247 -6.34 11.06 12.82
N SER A 248 -7.36 10.53 12.14
CA SER A 248 -7.73 10.92 10.77
C SER A 248 -7.93 12.45 10.63
N GLU A 249 -8.52 13.10 11.65
CA GLU A 249 -8.76 14.55 11.67
C GLU A 249 -7.47 15.39 11.67
N MET A 250 -6.36 14.84 12.16
CA MET A 250 -5.09 15.55 12.26
C MET A 250 -4.22 15.40 11.01
N GLN A 251 -4.55 14.48 10.12
CA GLN A 251 -3.84 14.28 8.85
C GLN A 251 -4.73 14.63 7.67
N HIS A 252 -4.13 14.88 6.50
CA HIS A 252 -4.87 15.10 5.26
C HIS A 252 -3.99 14.84 4.05
N THR A 253 -4.57 14.19 3.05
CA THR A 253 -3.95 13.94 1.75
C THR A 253 -4.94 14.21 0.64
N ARG A 254 -4.42 14.57 -0.53
CA ARG A 254 -5.13 14.60 -1.80
C ARG A 254 -4.59 13.53 -2.72
N TRP A 255 -5.49 12.82 -3.39
CA TRP A 255 -5.18 11.72 -4.30
C TRP A 255 -5.80 11.95 -5.66
N TRP A 256 -5.10 11.57 -6.72
CA TRP A 256 -5.62 11.65 -8.09
C TRP A 256 -4.87 10.80 -9.10
N ALA A 257 -5.40 10.81 -10.33
CA ALA A 257 -4.87 10.08 -11.48
C ALA A 257 -4.57 8.60 -11.21
N PRO A 258 -5.53 7.83 -10.63
CA PRO A 258 -5.36 6.40 -10.50
C PRO A 258 -5.24 5.78 -11.90
N ALA A 259 -4.30 4.86 -12.05
CA ALA A 259 -4.09 4.17 -13.31
C ALA A 259 -3.61 2.74 -13.07
N TYR A 260 -3.90 1.86 -14.02
CA TYR A 260 -3.48 0.45 -13.98
C TYR A 260 -3.01 0.00 -15.35
N ARG A 261 -2.29 -1.12 -15.40
CA ARG A 261 -1.86 -1.75 -16.65
C ARG A 261 -2.18 -3.24 -16.67
N GLU A 262 -2.72 -3.69 -17.77
CA GLU A 262 -2.96 -5.11 -18.06
C GLU A 262 -1.72 -5.77 -18.70
N PRO A 263 -1.56 -7.11 -18.61
CA PRO A 263 -0.47 -7.81 -19.25
C PRO A 263 -0.44 -7.55 -20.76
N GLY A 264 0.71 -7.09 -21.27
CA GLY A 264 0.90 -6.84 -22.70
C GLY A 264 0.29 -5.54 -23.22
N ALA A 265 -0.30 -4.70 -22.36
CA ALA A 265 -0.73 -3.35 -22.74
C ALA A 265 0.46 -2.39 -22.80
N ASP A 266 0.49 -1.53 -23.83
CA ASP A 266 1.53 -0.51 -24.03
C ASP A 266 1.27 0.79 -23.24
N ALA A 267 0.07 0.96 -22.68
CA ALA A 267 -0.36 2.15 -21.98
C ALA A 267 -1.19 1.81 -20.75
N ASP A 268 -1.21 2.72 -19.79
CA ASP A 268 -2.08 2.61 -18.62
C ASP A 268 -3.52 2.98 -18.96
N ALA A 269 -4.46 2.32 -18.29
CA ALA A 269 -5.87 2.65 -18.29
C ALA A 269 -6.26 3.32 -16.97
N THR A 270 -7.36 4.08 -16.98
CA THR A 270 -7.92 4.74 -15.80
C THR A 270 -9.13 3.94 -15.29
N PRO A 271 -9.25 3.70 -13.96
CA PRO A 271 -10.44 3.11 -13.38
C PRO A 271 -11.72 3.83 -13.77
N SER A 272 -12.78 3.07 -14.02
CA SER A 272 -14.06 3.62 -14.49
C SER A 272 -14.90 4.20 -13.35
N LYS A 273 -14.73 3.69 -12.13
CA LYS A 273 -15.37 4.16 -10.90
C LYS A 273 -14.44 4.03 -9.70
N TRP A 274 -14.83 4.65 -8.60
CA TRP A 274 -14.19 4.53 -7.31
C TRP A 274 -15.24 4.71 -6.21
N GLY A 275 -14.91 4.29 -4.99
CA GLY A 275 -15.76 4.48 -3.82
C GLY A 275 -14.96 4.43 -2.52
N ARG A 276 -15.61 4.80 -1.42
CA ARG A 276 -15.01 4.86 -0.08
C ARG A 276 -15.51 3.73 0.82
N PHE A 277 -14.69 3.32 1.79
CA PHE A 277 -15.02 2.36 2.84
C PHE A 277 -14.11 2.51 4.07
#